data_AF-A0A9C6W8N3-F1
#
_entry.id   AF-A0A9C6W8N3-F1
#
_cell.length_a   1.000
_cell.length_b   1.000
_cell.length_c   1.000
_cell.angle_alpha   90.00
_cell.angle_beta   90.00
_cell.angle_gamma   90.00
#
_symmetry.space_group_name_H-M   'P 1'
#
loop_
_entity.id
_entity.type
_entity.pdbx_description
1 polymer ?
#
loop_
_entity_poly.entity_id
_entity_poly.type
_entity_poly.pdbx_seq_one_letter_code
_entity_poly.pdbx_strand_id
1 'polypeptide(L)'
;MLRFTKLSDKAYAPVKGSQYAAGYDLRSAYEYIVPGHGKTLVKTDLQIEVPDCTYGRIAPRSGLAWKHHIDVGAGVIDADYREENVWKLCQDVATRHGSELQHCYVAFVSNSWRSVPLWRQRAGKDEDKLVVWDFHVILIYAPDERAVVYDLDSALPFPTHFWKYAMETFRSDEVLQPEHHRRFRVIPANVYLREFASDRHHMKREDGTWIKTPPDYPPISTSTCKDNLDSFINMDPGTGFGVVLTLDQLFDRFHRPNAIPTAPRTPHPQPTPT
;
A
#
# COMPACT_ATOMS: atom_id res chain seq x y z
N MET A 1 -14.69 4.16 -15.48
CA MET A 1 -15.13 3.03 -16.31
C MET A 1 -14.15 1.89 -16.08
N LEU A 2 -14.58 0.63 -15.95
CA LEU A 2 -13.67 -0.49 -15.70
C LEU A 2 -12.92 -0.83 -17.00
N ARG A 3 -11.59 -0.82 -16.96
CA ARG A 3 -10.73 -1.18 -18.11
C ARG A 3 -10.43 -2.67 -18.06
N PHE A 4 -10.45 -3.34 -19.21
CA PHE A 4 -10.15 -4.76 -19.31
C PHE A 4 -9.62 -5.14 -20.71
N THR A 5 -8.86 -6.23 -20.75
CA THR A 5 -8.36 -6.86 -21.98
C THR A 5 -8.75 -8.34 -21.98
N LYS A 6 -9.15 -8.85 -23.15
CA LYS A 6 -9.39 -10.27 -23.38
C LYS A 6 -8.07 -10.92 -23.82
N LEU A 7 -7.66 -11.96 -23.10
CA LEU A 7 -6.42 -12.70 -23.39
C LEU A 7 -6.61 -13.81 -24.43
N SER A 8 -7.87 -14.18 -24.69
CA SER A 8 -8.25 -15.15 -25.70
C SER A 8 -9.62 -14.80 -26.29
N ASP A 9 -9.97 -15.46 -27.40
CA ASP A 9 -11.29 -15.43 -28.02
C ASP A 9 -12.39 -16.04 -27.14
N LYS A 10 -12.02 -16.82 -26.13
CA LYS A 10 -12.93 -17.45 -25.15
C LYS A 10 -13.38 -16.51 -24.03
N ALA A 11 -12.71 -15.37 -23.86
CA ALA A 11 -13.01 -14.43 -22.79
C ALA A 11 -14.30 -13.61 -23.05
N TYR A 12 -15.09 -13.40 -22.00
CA TYR A 12 -16.31 -12.59 -22.05
C TYR A 12 -16.06 -11.22 -21.43
N ALA A 13 -16.59 -10.15 -22.04
CA ALA A 13 -16.50 -8.82 -21.44
C ALA A 13 -17.25 -8.77 -20.09
N PRO A 14 -16.73 -8.08 -19.05
CA PRO A 14 -17.47 -7.82 -17.82
C PRO A 14 -18.76 -7.04 -18.09
N VAL A 15 -19.88 -7.43 -17.49
CA VAL A 15 -21.19 -6.80 -17.74
C VAL A 15 -21.84 -6.37 -16.43
N LYS A 16 -22.46 -5.19 -16.39
CA LYS A 16 -23.34 -4.82 -15.28
C LYS A 16 -24.75 -5.37 -15.49
N GLY A 17 -25.30 -6.04 -14.48
CA GLY A 17 -26.68 -6.55 -14.54
C GLY A 17 -27.76 -5.45 -14.51
N SER A 18 -27.43 -4.26 -14.01
CA SER A 18 -28.29 -3.08 -14.05
C SER A 18 -27.45 -1.80 -13.97
N GLN A 19 -28.04 -0.64 -14.29
CA GLN A 19 -27.36 0.65 -14.23
C GLN A 19 -26.71 0.92 -12.86
N TYR A 20 -27.40 0.53 -11.78
CA TYR A 20 -26.97 0.75 -10.40
C TYR A 20 -26.32 -0.48 -9.75
N ALA A 21 -25.96 -1.50 -10.54
CA ALA A 21 -25.28 -2.67 -10.01
C ALA A 21 -23.92 -2.30 -9.40
N ALA A 22 -23.66 -2.81 -8.20
CA ALA A 22 -22.44 -2.55 -7.42
C ALA A 22 -21.19 -3.22 -8.02
N GLY A 23 -21.36 -4.28 -8.81
CA GLY A 23 -20.26 -5.04 -9.41
C GLY A 23 -20.53 -5.39 -10.88
N TYR A 24 -19.48 -5.87 -11.55
CA TYR A 24 -19.57 -6.44 -12.89
C TYR A 24 -19.64 -7.97 -12.77
N ASP A 25 -20.58 -8.57 -13.49
CA ASP A 25 -20.65 -10.01 -13.64
C ASP A 25 -19.45 -10.48 -14.49
N LEU A 26 -18.68 -11.42 -13.93
CA LEU A 26 -17.59 -12.11 -14.61
C LEU A 26 -18.07 -13.50 -15.08
N ARG A 27 -17.49 -14.00 -16.17
CA ARG A 27 -17.82 -15.31 -16.73
C ARG A 27 -16.57 -16.15 -16.91
N SER A 28 -16.76 -17.46 -16.80
CA SER A 28 -15.73 -18.44 -17.12
C SER A 28 -15.43 -18.45 -18.62
N ALA A 29 -14.16 -18.55 -18.98
CA ALA A 29 -13.72 -18.78 -20.36
C ALA A 29 -13.78 -20.27 -20.75
N TYR A 30 -13.90 -21.18 -19.78
CA TYR A 30 -13.87 -22.63 -19.98
C TYR A 30 -14.98 -23.33 -19.21
N GLU A 31 -15.24 -24.59 -19.54
CA GLU A 31 -16.12 -25.42 -18.73
C GLU A 31 -15.38 -25.99 -17.53
N TYR A 32 -16.03 -25.98 -16.38
CA TYR A 32 -15.48 -26.48 -15.13
C TYR A 32 -16.52 -27.30 -14.37
N ILE A 33 -16.07 -28.37 -13.74
CA ILE A 33 -16.83 -29.09 -12.72
C ILE A 33 -16.25 -28.68 -11.36
N VAL A 34 -17.10 -28.11 -10.50
CA VAL A 34 -16.74 -27.88 -9.09
C VAL A 34 -17.13 -29.14 -8.33
N PRO A 35 -16.16 -29.91 -7.79
CA PRO A 35 -16.49 -31.11 -7.03
C PRO A 35 -17.29 -30.75 -5.78
N GLY A 36 -18.26 -31.60 -5.42
CA GLY A 36 -19.00 -31.45 -4.17
C GLY A 36 -18.04 -31.38 -2.98
N HIS A 37 -18.25 -30.41 -2.08
CA HIS A 37 -17.37 -30.12 -0.94
C HIS A 37 -15.91 -29.78 -1.32
N GLY A 38 -15.64 -29.40 -2.57
CA GLY A 38 -14.30 -29.01 -3.02
C GLY A 38 -14.24 -27.60 -3.58
N LYS A 39 -13.14 -27.30 -4.27
CA LYS A 39 -12.86 -25.99 -4.87
C LYS A 39 -12.21 -26.15 -6.24
N THR A 40 -12.52 -25.22 -7.15
CA THR A 40 -11.94 -25.17 -8.50
C THR A 40 -11.52 -23.75 -8.82
N LEU A 41 -10.35 -23.58 -9.42
CA LEU A 41 -9.90 -22.29 -9.96
C LEU A 41 -10.51 -22.09 -11.35
N VAL A 42 -11.41 -21.12 -11.46
CA VAL A 42 -12.14 -20.81 -12.71
C VAL A 42 -11.41 -19.69 -13.45
N LYS A 43 -10.88 -19.96 -14.65
CA LYS A 43 -10.21 -18.95 -15.47
C LYS A 43 -11.23 -18.15 -16.28
N THR A 44 -11.06 -16.84 -16.32
CA THR A 44 -11.90 -15.90 -17.07
C THR A 44 -11.25 -15.45 -18.38
N ASP A 45 -9.94 -15.68 -18.56
CA ASP A 45 -9.10 -15.09 -19.62
C ASP A 45 -9.26 -13.57 -19.75
N LEU A 46 -9.58 -12.92 -18.63
CA LEU A 46 -9.66 -11.48 -18.51
C LEU A 46 -8.47 -10.96 -17.72
N GLN A 47 -7.93 -9.87 -18.22
CA GLN A 47 -7.07 -8.99 -17.48
C GLN A 47 -7.86 -7.74 -17.17
N ILE A 48 -7.91 -7.34 -15.90
CA ILE A 48 -8.72 -6.22 -15.42
C ILE A 48 -7.78 -5.21 -14.78
N GLU A 49 -7.98 -3.95 -15.13
CA GLU A 49 -7.35 -2.82 -14.45
C GLU A 49 -8.40 -2.15 -13.58
N VAL A 50 -8.12 -2.14 -12.28
CA VAL A 50 -8.97 -1.50 -11.28
C VAL A 50 -8.72 0.01 -11.32
N PRO A 51 -9.76 0.84 -11.11
CA PRO A 51 -9.54 2.29 -11.02
C PRO A 51 -8.50 2.66 -9.96
N ASP A 52 -7.80 3.78 -10.18
CA ASP A 52 -6.81 4.30 -9.24
C ASP A 52 -7.33 4.32 -7.80
N CYS A 53 -6.44 3.97 -6.85
CA CYS A 53 -6.74 3.89 -5.42
C CYS A 53 -7.89 2.93 -5.05
N THR A 54 -8.20 1.95 -5.90
CA THR A 54 -9.15 0.88 -5.59
C THR A 54 -8.48 -0.49 -5.72
N TYR A 55 -9.14 -1.51 -5.19
CA TYR A 55 -8.79 -2.90 -5.43
C TYR A 55 -10.01 -3.63 -6.02
N GLY A 56 -9.76 -4.70 -6.75
CA GLY A 56 -10.83 -5.52 -7.32
C GLY A 56 -11.27 -6.54 -6.29
N ARG A 57 -12.56 -6.56 -5.94
CA ARG A 57 -13.14 -7.64 -5.13
C ARG A 57 -13.98 -8.56 -5.99
N ILE A 58 -13.55 -9.81 -6.17
CA ILE A 58 -14.40 -10.88 -6.68
C ILE A 58 -15.32 -11.32 -5.55
N ALA A 59 -16.60 -11.04 -5.73
CA ALA A 59 -17.65 -11.34 -4.75
C ALA A 59 -18.61 -12.42 -5.29
N PRO A 60 -19.21 -13.24 -4.43
CA PRO A 60 -20.19 -14.23 -4.84
C PRO A 60 -21.46 -13.59 -5.40
N ARG A 61 -22.09 -14.23 -6.39
CA ARG A 61 -23.46 -13.88 -6.80
C ARG A 61 -24.43 -14.49 -5.80
N SER A 62 -25.27 -13.67 -5.18
CA SER A 62 -26.20 -14.10 -4.12
C SER A 62 -27.07 -15.30 -4.50
N GLY A 63 -27.51 -15.38 -5.75
CA GLY A 63 -28.29 -16.52 -6.25
C GLY A 63 -27.52 -17.84 -6.24
N LEU A 64 -26.23 -17.84 -6.60
CA LEU A 64 -25.39 -19.03 -6.58
C LEU A 64 -25.01 -19.42 -5.15
N ALA A 65 -24.72 -18.43 -4.31
CA ALA A 65 -24.42 -18.64 -2.89
C ALA A 65 -25.61 -19.27 -2.16
N TRP A 66 -26.82 -18.73 -2.34
CA TRP A 66 -28.01 -19.22 -1.64
C TRP A 66 -28.52 -20.57 -2.18
N LYS A 67 -28.59 -20.75 -3.51
CA LYS A 67 -29.23 -21.93 -4.11
C LYS A 67 -28.30 -23.13 -4.23
N HIS A 68 -27.00 -22.88 -4.35
CA HIS A 68 -26.02 -23.93 -4.70
C HIS A 68 -24.85 -23.98 -3.72
N HIS A 69 -24.85 -23.17 -2.66
CA HIS A 69 -23.76 -23.09 -1.68
C HIS A 69 -22.38 -22.84 -2.32
N ILE A 70 -22.35 -22.04 -3.39
CA ILE A 70 -21.12 -21.66 -4.08
C ILE A 70 -20.64 -20.31 -3.54
N ASP A 71 -19.42 -20.30 -3.00
CA ASP A 71 -18.75 -19.10 -2.50
C ASP A 71 -17.44 -18.82 -3.26
N VAL A 72 -16.88 -17.61 -3.08
CA VAL A 72 -15.63 -17.16 -3.72
C VAL A 72 -14.52 -17.05 -2.68
N GLY A 73 -13.42 -17.77 -2.90
CA GLY A 73 -12.18 -17.64 -2.11
C GLY A 73 -11.15 -16.67 -2.71
N ALA A 74 -10.19 -16.24 -1.89
CA ALA A 74 -9.14 -15.24 -2.20
C ALA A 74 -9.69 -13.86 -2.54
N GLY A 75 -10.33 -13.72 -3.71
CA GLY A 75 -11.21 -12.61 -4.07
C GLY A 75 -10.61 -11.21 -4.20
N VAL A 76 -9.36 -10.98 -3.82
CA VAL A 76 -8.70 -9.67 -3.90
C VAL A 76 -7.81 -9.61 -5.15
N ILE A 77 -8.00 -8.58 -5.97
CA ILE A 77 -7.14 -8.19 -7.09
C ILE A 77 -6.47 -6.88 -6.65
N ASP A 78 -5.19 -6.98 -6.29
CA ASP A 78 -4.41 -5.85 -5.81
C ASP A 78 -4.09 -4.88 -6.96
N ALA A 79 -3.99 -3.60 -6.62
CA ALA A 79 -3.25 -2.65 -7.43
C ALA A 79 -1.77 -2.88 -7.11
N ASP A 80 -1.08 -3.74 -7.88
CA ASP A 80 0.38 -3.87 -7.77
C ASP A 80 1.06 -2.49 -8.00
N TYR A 81 2.38 -2.37 -7.87
CA TYR A 81 3.14 -1.09 -8.00
C TYR A 81 2.90 -0.10 -6.84
N ARG A 82 3.21 -0.51 -5.60
CA ARG A 82 2.94 0.30 -4.38
C ARG A 82 3.66 1.63 -4.40
N GLU A 83 4.89 1.63 -4.91
CA GLU A 83 5.69 2.81 -5.16
C GLU A 83 4.97 3.80 -6.08
N GLU A 84 4.42 3.34 -7.21
CA GLU A 84 3.69 4.22 -8.12
C GLU A 84 2.34 4.66 -7.55
N ASN A 85 1.65 3.80 -6.81
CA ASN A 85 0.40 4.14 -6.13
C ASN A 85 0.61 5.29 -5.12
N VAL A 86 1.67 5.23 -4.31
CA VAL A 86 2.02 6.30 -3.37
C VAL A 86 2.53 7.54 -4.10
N TRP A 87 3.25 7.38 -5.21
CA TRP A 87 3.67 8.51 -6.05
C TRP A 87 2.46 9.27 -6.61
N LYS A 88 1.45 8.54 -7.10
CA LYS A 88 0.19 9.12 -7.60
C LYS A 88 -0.58 9.84 -6.49
N LEU A 89 -0.61 9.28 -5.28
CA LEU A 89 -1.19 9.97 -4.12
C LEU A 89 -0.45 11.26 -3.80
N CYS A 90 0.88 11.28 -3.87
CA CYS A 90 1.67 12.51 -3.71
C CYS A 90 1.38 13.52 -4.82
N GLN A 91 1.29 13.08 -6.07
CA GLN A 91 0.99 13.94 -7.23
C GLN A 91 -0.38 14.58 -7.08
N ASP A 92 -1.33 13.81 -6.58
CA ASP A 92 -2.68 14.27 -6.33
C ASP A 92 -2.76 15.35 -5.24
N VAL A 93 -2.06 15.13 -4.11
CA VAL A 93 -1.90 16.15 -3.05
C VAL A 93 -1.21 17.39 -3.62
N ALA A 94 -0.13 17.25 -4.38
CA ALA A 94 0.57 18.39 -4.97
C ALA A 94 -0.34 19.23 -5.88
N THR A 95 -1.24 18.57 -6.62
CA THR A 95 -2.14 19.21 -7.59
C THR A 95 -3.34 19.86 -6.91
N ARG A 96 -3.98 19.17 -5.96
CA ARG A 96 -5.23 19.64 -5.33
C ARG A 96 -5.02 20.41 -4.03
N HIS A 97 -3.94 20.11 -3.31
CA HIS A 97 -3.65 20.57 -1.95
C HIS A 97 -2.16 20.88 -1.78
N GLY A 98 -1.57 21.65 -2.72
CA GLY A 98 -0.12 21.84 -2.80
C GLY A 98 0.56 22.35 -1.52
N SER A 99 -0.14 23.13 -0.69
CA SER A 99 0.35 23.58 0.62
C SER A 99 0.57 22.43 1.61
N GLU A 100 -0.18 21.35 1.48
CA GLU A 100 -0.12 20.18 2.37
C GLU A 100 1.03 19.23 2.01
N LEU A 101 1.59 19.33 0.80
CA LEU A 101 2.64 18.43 0.34
C LEU A 101 3.89 18.46 1.24
N GLN A 102 4.19 19.60 1.86
CA GLN A 102 5.32 19.72 2.79
C GLN A 102 5.16 18.89 4.07
N HIS A 103 3.93 18.49 4.39
CA HIS A 103 3.59 17.65 5.54
C HIS A 103 3.51 16.16 5.17
N CYS A 104 3.75 15.81 3.91
CA CYS A 104 3.70 14.45 3.40
C CYS A 104 5.10 13.83 3.31
N TYR A 105 5.21 12.58 3.77
CA TYR A 105 6.42 11.77 3.72
C TYR A 105 6.09 10.39 3.13
N VAL A 106 6.90 9.93 2.20
CA VAL A 106 6.85 8.56 1.69
C VAL A 106 7.79 7.71 2.50
N ALA A 107 7.31 6.59 3.02
CA ALA A 107 8.14 5.63 3.73
C ALA A 107 8.20 4.32 2.93
N PHE A 108 9.40 3.99 2.44
CA PHE A 108 9.72 2.65 1.98
C PHE A 108 10.08 1.78 3.19
N VAL A 109 9.51 0.59 3.26
CA VAL A 109 9.73 -0.40 4.32
C VAL A 109 10.42 -1.60 3.70
N SER A 110 11.64 -1.90 4.13
CA SER A 110 12.41 -3.04 3.64
C SER A 110 13.56 -3.33 4.63
N ASN A 111 14.48 -4.21 4.26
CA ASN A 111 15.72 -4.48 4.95
C ASN A 111 16.74 -5.12 3.99
N SER A 112 17.94 -5.42 4.47
CA SER A 112 19.00 -6.04 3.66
C SER A 112 18.63 -7.41 3.09
N TRP A 113 17.66 -8.09 3.70
CA TRP A 113 17.18 -9.42 3.29
C TRP A 113 15.99 -9.37 2.35
N ARG A 114 15.42 -8.18 2.09
CA ARG A 114 14.14 -8.00 1.40
C ARG A 114 13.10 -8.98 1.95
N SER A 115 12.97 -8.97 3.28
CA SER A 115 12.04 -9.83 3.99
C SER A 115 11.52 -9.08 5.21
N VAL A 116 10.42 -8.34 5.03
CA VAL A 116 9.80 -7.53 6.08
C VAL A 116 8.36 -8.00 6.34
N PRO A 117 8.06 -8.53 7.53
CA PRO A 117 6.70 -8.88 7.90
C PRO A 117 5.87 -7.64 8.21
N LEU A 118 4.67 -7.57 7.63
CA LEU A 118 3.66 -6.56 7.88
C LEU A 118 2.33 -7.24 8.19
N TRP A 119 1.75 -6.88 9.33
CA TRP A 119 0.43 -7.36 9.76
C TRP A 119 -0.68 -6.46 9.25
N ARG A 120 -1.92 -6.97 9.31
CA ARG A 120 -3.11 -6.26 8.85
C ARG A 120 -3.00 -5.88 7.37
N GLN A 121 -2.47 -6.76 6.53
CA GLN A 121 -2.36 -6.56 5.09
C GLN A 121 -3.49 -7.33 4.37
N ARG A 122 -4.12 -6.73 3.36
CA ARG A 122 -5.30 -7.31 2.66
C ARG A 122 -5.01 -8.66 2.04
N ALA A 123 -3.79 -8.87 1.54
CA ALA A 123 -3.32 -10.12 0.97
C ALA A 123 -3.07 -11.24 2.02
N GLY A 124 -3.04 -10.89 3.31
CA GLY A 124 -2.87 -11.84 4.41
C GLY A 124 -4.10 -12.73 4.59
N LYS A 125 -3.87 -14.04 4.76
CA LYS A 125 -4.92 -15.08 4.75
C LYS A 125 -5.46 -15.45 6.13
N ASP A 126 -4.68 -15.24 7.18
CA ASP A 126 -5.00 -15.55 8.57
C ASP A 126 -5.68 -14.37 9.28
N GLU A 127 -6.09 -14.55 10.54
CA GLU A 127 -6.70 -13.49 11.37
C GLU A 127 -5.76 -12.30 11.56
N ASP A 128 -4.47 -12.59 11.65
CA ASP A 128 -3.41 -11.61 11.80
C ASP A 128 -3.13 -10.83 10.51
N LYS A 129 -3.56 -11.39 9.37
CA LYS A 129 -3.38 -10.83 8.04
C LYS A 129 -1.92 -10.50 7.76
N LEU A 130 -1.04 -11.45 8.11
CA LEU A 130 0.40 -11.30 7.95
C LEU A 130 0.82 -11.50 6.49
N VAL A 131 1.67 -10.61 5.98
CA VAL A 131 2.37 -10.75 4.70
C VAL A 131 3.84 -10.41 4.90
N VAL A 132 4.73 -11.22 4.33
CA VAL A 132 6.17 -10.93 4.25
C VAL A 132 6.46 -10.33 2.89
N TRP A 133 6.91 -9.09 2.88
CA TRP A 133 7.21 -8.33 1.66
C TRP A 133 8.71 -8.24 1.41
N ASP A 134 9.09 -8.12 0.15
CA ASP A 134 10.43 -7.68 -0.26
C ASP A 134 10.64 -6.20 0.03
N PHE A 135 9.66 -5.37 -0.31
CA PHE A 135 9.49 -4.02 0.19
C PHE A 135 8.01 -3.61 0.21
N HIS A 136 7.69 -2.58 0.96
CA HIS A 136 6.37 -1.95 0.95
C HIS A 136 6.50 -0.43 0.95
N VAL A 137 5.48 0.29 0.49
CA VAL A 137 5.51 1.75 0.41
C VAL A 137 4.22 2.33 0.98
N ILE A 138 4.36 3.30 1.87
CA ILE A 138 3.23 4.01 2.50
C ILE A 138 3.43 5.53 2.41
N LEU A 139 2.33 6.28 2.45
CA LEU A 139 2.35 7.72 2.67
C LEU A 139 2.02 8.04 4.12
N ILE A 140 2.83 8.88 4.75
CA ILE A 140 2.60 9.45 6.08
C ILE A 140 2.29 10.94 5.90
N TYR A 141 1.13 11.38 6.34
CA TYR A 141 0.77 12.80 6.43
C TYR A 141 0.85 13.25 7.88
N ALA A 142 1.71 14.23 8.17
CA ALA A 142 2.02 14.70 9.51
C ALA A 142 2.07 16.23 9.55
N PRO A 143 0.92 16.92 9.50
CA PRO A 143 0.85 18.38 9.59
C PRO A 143 1.15 18.89 11.02
N ASP A 144 0.81 18.08 12.02
CA ASP A 144 0.94 18.38 13.44
C ASP A 144 1.12 17.08 14.25
N GLU A 145 0.64 17.05 15.49
CA GLU A 145 0.69 15.89 16.39
C GLU A 145 -0.17 14.69 15.93
N ARG A 146 -1.02 14.87 14.91
CA ARG A 146 -1.96 13.85 14.42
C ARG A 146 -1.51 13.24 13.11
N ALA A 147 -0.34 12.62 13.10
CA ALA A 147 0.12 11.89 11.93
C ALA A 147 -0.85 10.74 11.56
N VAL A 148 -1.11 10.59 10.26
CA VAL A 148 -1.91 9.50 9.69
C VAL A 148 -1.15 8.83 8.54
N VAL A 149 -1.46 7.56 8.32
CA VAL A 149 -0.87 6.70 7.29
C VAL A 149 -1.93 6.35 6.26
N TYR A 150 -1.56 6.51 5.00
CA TYR A 150 -2.28 6.02 3.83
C TYR A 150 -1.52 4.81 3.29
N ASP A 151 -2.05 3.62 3.57
CA ASP A 151 -1.59 2.35 3.01
C ASP A 151 -2.77 1.70 2.27
N LEU A 152 -2.67 1.57 0.95
CA LEU A 152 -3.73 1.02 0.10
C LEU A 152 -3.89 -0.50 0.28
N ASP A 153 -2.84 -1.16 0.78
CA ASP A 153 -2.80 -2.60 1.01
C ASP A 153 -3.17 -2.97 2.44
N SER A 154 -3.42 -1.99 3.32
CA SER A 154 -3.83 -2.24 4.69
C SER A 154 -5.28 -2.70 4.80
N ALA A 155 -5.52 -3.63 5.72
CA ALA A 155 -6.83 -4.00 6.22
C ALA A 155 -7.34 -3.07 7.34
N LEU A 156 -6.49 -2.14 7.82
CA LEU A 156 -6.89 -1.07 8.73
C LEU A 156 -7.69 0.02 7.97
N PRO A 157 -8.37 0.95 8.68
CA PRO A 157 -9.03 2.10 8.05
C PRO A 157 -8.11 2.89 7.12
N PHE A 158 -8.69 3.58 6.13
CA PHE A 158 -7.93 4.42 5.21
C PHE A 158 -8.45 5.86 5.27
N PRO A 159 -7.66 6.83 5.78
CA PRO A 159 -6.35 6.67 6.43
C PRO A 159 -6.45 6.08 7.86
N THR A 160 -5.33 5.65 8.42
CA THR A 160 -5.21 5.19 9.83
C THR A 160 -4.27 6.10 10.63
N HIS A 161 -4.61 6.43 11.88
CA HIS A 161 -3.68 7.14 12.77
C HIS A 161 -2.34 6.42 12.91
N PHE A 162 -1.22 7.16 12.82
CA PHE A 162 0.13 6.60 12.77
C PHE A 162 0.42 5.66 13.94
N TRP A 163 0.08 6.05 15.19
CA TRP A 163 0.24 5.19 16.36
C TRP A 163 -0.43 3.82 16.17
N LYS A 164 -1.70 3.82 15.74
CA LYS A 164 -2.47 2.61 15.52
C LYS A 164 -1.87 1.76 14.41
N TYR A 165 -1.49 2.39 13.31
CA TYR A 165 -0.85 1.71 12.18
C TYR A 165 0.47 1.06 12.61
N ALA A 166 1.34 1.79 13.29
CA ALA A 166 2.63 1.27 13.73
C ALA A 166 2.47 0.09 14.72
N MET A 167 1.55 0.20 15.68
CA MET A 167 1.31 -0.86 16.66
C MET A 167 0.69 -2.12 16.06
N GLU A 168 -0.25 -1.98 15.12
CA GLU A 168 -0.96 -3.13 14.58
C GLU A 168 -0.30 -3.76 13.35
N THR A 169 0.35 -2.94 12.50
CA THR A 169 0.97 -3.39 11.25
C THR A 169 2.45 -3.71 11.42
N PHE A 170 3.22 -2.87 12.12
CA PHE A 170 4.63 -3.16 12.35
C PHE A 170 4.79 -4.09 13.56
N ARG A 171 4.08 -3.84 14.67
CA ARG A 171 4.34 -4.50 15.98
C ARG A 171 5.80 -4.28 16.44
N SER A 172 6.23 -4.88 17.55
CA SER A 172 7.63 -4.74 18.00
C SER A 172 8.60 -5.54 17.10
N ASP A 173 9.83 -5.05 16.92
CA ASP A 173 10.92 -5.84 16.31
C ASP A 173 11.52 -6.86 17.31
N GLU A 174 11.29 -6.71 18.61
CA GLU A 174 11.82 -7.62 19.66
C GLU A 174 11.29 -9.06 19.53
N VAL A 175 10.13 -9.23 18.90
CA VAL A 175 9.51 -10.55 18.66
C VAL A 175 9.93 -11.17 17.32
N LEU A 176 10.75 -10.46 16.54
CA LEU A 176 11.24 -10.90 15.25
C LEU A 176 12.70 -11.34 15.31
N GLN A 177 13.05 -12.26 14.41
CA GLN A 177 14.45 -12.54 14.11
C GLN A 177 15.10 -11.31 13.44
N PRO A 178 16.39 -11.03 13.70
CA PRO A 178 17.08 -9.84 13.17
C PRO A 178 17.00 -9.66 11.65
N GLU A 179 16.93 -10.75 10.90
CA GLU A 179 16.80 -10.75 9.43
C GLU A 179 15.46 -10.17 8.96
N HIS A 180 14.47 -10.11 9.84
CA HIS A 180 13.14 -9.56 9.59
C HIS A 180 12.93 -8.17 10.20
N HIS A 181 13.95 -7.61 10.88
CA HIS A 181 13.85 -6.27 11.44
C HIS A 181 13.60 -5.27 10.34
N ARG A 182 12.56 -4.44 10.52
CA ARG A 182 12.14 -3.50 9.47
C ARG A 182 12.97 -2.23 9.56
N ARG A 183 13.35 -1.71 8.40
CA ARG A 183 13.97 -0.40 8.24
C ARG A 183 13.07 0.48 7.38
N PHE A 184 13.11 1.77 7.65
CA PHE A 184 12.19 2.74 7.07
C PHE A 184 12.99 3.84 6.39
N ARG A 185 13.01 3.85 5.06
CA ARG A 185 13.51 5.01 4.33
C ARG A 185 12.39 6.02 4.18
N VAL A 186 12.52 7.15 4.87
CA VAL A 186 11.54 8.23 4.93
C VAL A 186 12.01 9.40 4.05
N ILE A 187 11.24 9.69 3.00
CA ILE A 187 11.52 10.71 1.99
C ILE A 187 10.42 11.77 2.01
N PRO A 188 10.74 13.08 2.05
CA PRO A 188 9.74 14.11 1.83
C PRO A 188 9.02 13.94 0.47
N ALA A 189 7.70 14.09 0.44
CA ALA A 189 6.91 13.80 -0.77
C ALA A 189 7.31 14.66 -1.98
N ASN A 190 7.73 15.91 -1.76
CA ASN A 190 8.24 16.78 -2.82
C ASN A 190 9.56 16.26 -3.44
N VAL A 191 10.43 15.63 -2.64
CA VAL A 191 11.64 14.96 -3.13
C VAL A 191 11.25 13.70 -3.89
N TYR A 192 10.31 12.91 -3.35
CA TYR A 192 9.84 11.70 -4.02
C TYR A 192 9.26 11.99 -5.41
N LEU A 193 8.39 13.01 -5.54
CA LEU A 193 7.83 13.42 -6.83
C LEU A 193 8.87 13.87 -7.85
N ARG A 194 9.96 14.49 -7.38
CA ARG A 194 11.00 15.04 -8.26
C ARG A 194 12.02 13.99 -8.69
N GLU A 195 12.37 13.07 -7.79
CA GLU A 195 13.53 12.19 -7.96
C GLU A 195 13.17 10.75 -8.33
N PHE A 196 11.96 10.27 -7.99
CA PHE A 196 11.59 8.88 -8.23
C PHE A 196 11.46 8.56 -9.72
N ALA A 197 12.05 7.45 -10.13
CA ALA A 197 11.90 6.86 -11.46
C ALA A 197 11.82 5.34 -11.34
N SER A 198 10.91 4.72 -12.09
CA SER A 198 10.95 3.28 -12.34
C SER A 198 10.55 2.96 -13.77
N ASP A 199 11.34 2.09 -14.40
CA ASP A 199 11.02 1.54 -15.72
C ASP A 199 10.18 0.24 -15.63
N ARG A 200 9.82 -0.14 -14.40
CA ARG A 200 9.04 -1.34 -14.03
C ARG A 200 9.75 -2.66 -14.34
N HIS A 201 11.06 -2.67 -14.59
CA HIS A 201 11.79 -3.91 -14.90
C HIS A 201 11.64 -4.96 -13.79
N HIS A 202 11.62 -4.53 -12.52
CA HIS A 202 11.44 -5.42 -11.37
C HIS A 202 10.12 -6.25 -11.41
N MET A 203 9.14 -5.81 -12.20
CA MET A 203 7.86 -6.51 -12.42
C MET A 203 7.86 -7.38 -13.68
N LYS A 204 8.99 -7.56 -14.36
CA LYS A 204 9.16 -8.47 -15.51
C LYS A 204 9.90 -9.73 -15.09
N ARG A 205 9.46 -10.87 -15.64
CA ARG A 205 10.19 -12.14 -15.61
C ARG A 205 11.36 -12.09 -16.60
N GLU A 206 12.26 -13.07 -16.49
CA GLU A 206 13.39 -13.23 -17.42
C GLU A 206 12.95 -13.36 -18.89
N ASP A 207 11.78 -13.97 -19.14
CA ASP A 207 11.21 -14.12 -20.48
C ASP A 207 10.54 -12.84 -21.02
N GLY A 208 10.60 -11.73 -20.27
CA GLY A 208 10.01 -10.45 -20.63
C GLY A 208 8.52 -10.33 -20.35
N THR A 209 7.85 -11.39 -19.86
CA THR A 209 6.44 -11.33 -19.47
C THR A 209 6.28 -10.64 -18.11
N TRP A 210 5.12 -10.00 -17.92
CA TRP A 210 4.84 -9.28 -16.69
C TRP A 210 4.45 -10.25 -15.56
N ILE A 211 5.06 -10.07 -14.38
CA ILE A 211 4.63 -10.73 -13.14
C ILE A 211 3.20 -10.28 -12.83
N LYS A 212 2.96 -8.97 -12.96
CA LYS A 212 1.66 -8.32 -12.84
C LYS A 212 1.52 -7.20 -13.86
N THR A 213 0.31 -7.01 -14.36
CA THR A 213 -0.04 -6.00 -15.36
C THR A 213 0.45 -4.62 -14.96
N PRO A 214 1.26 -3.94 -15.79
CA PRO A 214 1.69 -2.58 -15.49
C PRO A 214 0.51 -1.60 -15.57
N PRO A 215 0.56 -0.49 -14.82
CA PRO A 215 -0.41 0.60 -14.95
C PRO A 215 -0.49 1.12 -16.39
N ASP A 216 -1.66 1.59 -16.80
CA ASP A 216 -1.93 2.08 -18.16
C ASP A 216 -1.25 3.41 -18.53
N TYR A 217 -0.62 4.08 -17.57
CA TYR A 217 0.18 5.28 -17.80
C TYR A 217 1.67 4.94 -18.02
N PRO A 218 2.41 5.80 -18.75
CA PRO A 218 3.83 5.61 -18.97
C PRO A 218 4.61 5.45 -17.65
N PRO A 219 5.72 4.70 -17.63
CA PRO A 219 6.57 4.58 -16.45
C PRO A 219 6.98 5.95 -15.92
N ILE A 220 7.04 6.08 -14.60
CA ILE A 220 7.45 7.33 -13.95
C ILE A 220 8.95 7.49 -14.18
N SER A 221 9.37 8.61 -14.76
CA SER A 221 10.77 8.91 -15.03
C SER A 221 11.07 10.38 -14.81
N THR A 222 12.33 10.70 -14.53
CA THR A 222 12.82 12.09 -14.51
C THR A 222 13.51 12.42 -15.84
N SER A 223 13.94 13.67 -16.02
CA SER A 223 14.70 14.07 -17.21
C SER A 223 16.06 13.35 -17.34
N THR A 224 16.60 12.84 -16.23
CA THR A 224 17.96 12.28 -16.12
C THR A 224 17.98 10.82 -15.71
N CYS A 225 16.86 10.24 -15.25
CA CYS A 225 16.81 8.90 -14.70
C CYS A 225 15.54 8.17 -15.16
N LYS A 226 15.70 6.92 -15.60
CA LYS A 226 14.59 6.04 -16.02
C LYS A 226 14.22 5.01 -14.96
N ASP A 227 15.19 4.59 -14.15
CA ASP A 227 14.95 3.69 -13.03
C ASP A 227 15.98 3.97 -11.93
N ASN A 228 15.48 4.17 -10.72
CA ASN A 228 16.28 4.26 -9.49
C ASN A 228 15.55 3.65 -8.29
N LEU A 229 14.57 2.77 -8.52
CA LEU A 229 13.75 2.16 -7.47
C LEU A 229 14.62 1.51 -6.38
N ASP A 230 15.71 0.86 -6.77
CA ASP A 230 16.64 0.22 -5.83
C ASP A 230 17.21 1.21 -4.81
N SER A 231 17.45 2.46 -5.19
CA SER A 231 17.95 3.50 -4.27
C SER A 231 16.92 3.92 -3.20
N PHE A 232 15.64 3.64 -3.43
CA PHE A 232 14.56 3.84 -2.46
C PHE A 232 14.32 2.60 -1.59
N ILE A 233 14.57 1.40 -2.13
CA ILE A 233 14.45 0.13 -1.39
C ILE A 233 15.67 -0.13 -0.49
N ASN A 234 16.87 0.24 -0.95
CA ASN A 234 18.11 0.04 -0.20
C ASN A 234 18.04 0.81 1.14
N MET A 235 18.42 0.13 2.23
CA MET A 235 18.34 0.64 3.61
C MET A 235 19.72 0.94 4.22
N ASP A 236 20.76 1.06 3.40
CA ASP A 236 22.11 1.42 3.84
C ASP A 236 22.14 2.90 4.25
N PRO A 237 22.55 3.21 5.50
CA PRO A 237 22.62 4.59 5.97
C PRO A 237 23.53 5.47 5.09
N GLY A 238 23.10 6.70 4.81
CA GLY A 238 23.86 7.67 4.02
C GLY A 238 23.81 7.49 2.50
N THR A 239 23.09 6.48 2.02
CA THR A 239 22.80 6.27 0.59
C THR A 239 21.40 6.76 0.22
N GLY A 240 21.13 6.95 -1.07
CA GLY A 240 19.78 7.23 -1.59
C GLY A 240 19.17 8.55 -1.11
N PHE A 241 17.84 8.64 -1.17
CA PHE A 241 17.09 9.84 -0.79
C PHE A 241 16.49 9.73 0.61
N GLY A 242 16.27 10.88 1.27
CA GLY A 242 15.66 10.92 2.59
C GLY A 242 16.58 10.37 3.69
N VAL A 243 15.99 9.77 4.73
CA VAL A 243 16.73 9.17 5.85
C VAL A 243 16.25 7.75 6.11
N VAL A 244 17.15 6.87 6.53
CA VAL A 244 16.80 5.51 6.98
C VAL A 244 16.67 5.49 8.50
N LEU A 245 15.57 4.96 9.00
CA LEU A 245 15.22 4.91 10.43
C LEU A 245 14.99 3.46 10.89
N THR A 246 15.26 3.19 12.17
CA THR A 246 14.67 2.04 12.89
C THR A 246 13.17 2.26 13.12
N LEU A 247 12.47 1.21 13.59
CA LEU A 247 11.10 1.34 14.06
C LEU A 247 10.97 2.39 15.17
N ASP A 248 11.84 2.36 16.18
CA ASP A 248 11.79 3.31 17.31
C ASP A 248 12.00 4.75 16.82
N GLN A 249 12.98 4.96 15.93
CA GLN A 249 13.24 6.29 15.36
C GLN A 249 12.09 6.78 14.47
N LEU A 250 11.42 5.89 13.73
CA LEU A 250 10.21 6.23 12.98
C LEU A 250 9.10 6.67 13.94
N PHE A 251 8.96 5.95 15.04
CA PHE A 251 7.97 6.21 16.06
C PHE A 251 8.19 7.55 16.74
N ASP A 252 9.40 7.82 17.23
CA ASP A 252 9.78 9.10 17.83
C ASP A 252 9.55 10.29 16.89
N ARG A 253 9.70 10.05 15.57
CA ARG A 253 9.50 11.08 14.55
C ARG A 253 8.04 11.45 14.35
N PHE A 254 7.14 10.47 14.33
CA PHE A 254 5.74 10.64 13.89
C PHE A 254 4.69 10.43 14.98
N HIS A 255 5.10 9.94 16.15
CA HIS A 255 4.27 9.88 17.34
C HIS A 255 4.79 10.87 18.38
N ARG A 256 3.98 11.88 18.69
CA ARG A 256 4.20 12.75 19.84
C ARG A 256 3.07 12.49 20.83
N PRO A 257 3.33 11.90 22.01
CA PRO A 257 2.32 11.84 23.05
C PRO A 257 2.00 13.28 23.46
N ASN A 258 0.70 13.60 23.55
CA ASN A 258 0.20 14.94 23.92
C ASN A 258 1.11 15.57 24.97
N ALA A 259 1.73 16.70 24.65
CA ALA A 259 2.43 17.48 25.65
C ALA A 259 1.42 17.82 26.76
N ILE A 260 1.67 17.31 27.97
CA ILE A 260 0.98 17.82 29.15
C ILE A 260 1.28 19.33 29.16
N PRO A 261 0.27 20.21 29.15
CA PRO A 261 0.51 21.63 29.31
C PRO A 261 1.31 21.82 30.59
N THR A 262 2.56 22.24 30.49
CA THR A 262 3.32 22.61 31.67
C THR A 262 2.55 23.74 32.32
N ALA A 263 2.04 23.48 33.54
CA ALA A 263 1.33 24.49 34.31
C ALA A 263 2.19 25.77 34.34
N PRO A 264 1.61 26.95 34.15
CA PRO A 264 2.37 28.19 34.21
C PRO A 264 3.15 28.22 35.52
N ARG A 265 4.47 28.38 35.43
CA ARG A 265 5.34 28.58 36.59
C ARG A 265 4.72 29.67 37.46
N THR A 266 4.33 29.31 38.67
CA THR A 266 3.95 30.29 39.68
C THR A 266 5.13 31.26 39.83
N PRO A 267 4.91 32.58 39.69
CA PRO A 267 5.96 33.55 39.91
C PRO A 267 6.46 33.39 41.35
N HIS A 268 7.77 33.16 41.50
CA HIS A 268 8.41 33.25 42.81
C HIS A 268 8.09 34.63 43.42
N PRO A 269 7.65 34.69 44.68
CA PRO A 269 7.47 35.98 45.34
C PRO A 269 8.82 36.69 45.40
N GLN A 270 8.89 37.88 44.81
CA GLN A 270 10.01 38.78 45.01
C GLN A 270 10.12 39.09 46.51
N PRO A 271 11.32 39.05 47.11
CA PRO A 271 11.49 39.52 48.48
C PRO A 271 11.23 41.03 48.53
N THR A 272 10.27 41.44 49.36
CA THR A 272 9.99 42.83 49.68
C THR A 272 11.21 43.45 50.37
N PRO A 273 11.68 44.64 49.95
CA PRO A 273 12.74 45.32 50.66
C PRO A 273 12.16 46.10 51.84
N THR A 274 12.42 45.64 53.07
CA THR A 274 12.78 46.42 54.28
C THR A 274 12.89 45.49 55.47
#